data_AF-A0ABD6V5Z8-F1
#
_entry.id   AF-A0ABD6V5Z8-F1
#
_cell.length_a   1.000
_cell.length_b   1.000
_cell.length_c   1.000
_cell.angle_alpha   90.00
_cell.angle_beta   90.00
_cell.angle_gamma   90.00
#
_symmetry.space_group_name_H-M   'P 1'
#
loop_
_entity.id
_entity.type
_entity.pdbx_description
1 polymer ?
#
loop_
_entity_poly.entity_id
_entity_poly.type
_entity_poly.pdbx_seq_one_letter_code
_entity_poly.pdbx_strand_id
1 'polypeptide(L)' 'MTKAKGCRVHYRLGAQQVKDAMTSVGIDDFAGWVLSDKNDRNSRQGLRYEQFIAVLINGVKQLDERLERLEKQSGV' A
#
# COMPACT_ATOMS: atom_id res chain seq x y z
N MET A 1 -3.20 33.90 10.47
CA MET A 1 -3.83 32.80 9.71
C MET A 1 -4.13 31.66 10.66
N THR A 2 -5.42 31.41 10.92
CA THR A 2 -5.90 30.45 11.92
C THR A 2 -5.63 29.02 11.44
N LYS A 3 -4.80 28.26 12.16
CA LYS A 3 -4.56 26.84 11.90
C LYS A 3 -5.81 26.03 12.29
N ALA A 4 -6.60 25.60 11.32
CA ALA A 4 -7.79 24.75 11.54
C ALA A 4 -7.40 23.35 12.06
N LYS A 5 -8.26 22.70 12.87
CA LYS A 5 -8.03 21.35 13.45
C LYS A 5 -7.45 20.37 12.41
N GLY A 6 -6.35 19.67 12.75
CA GLY A 6 -5.73 18.66 11.87
C GLY A 6 -4.57 19.17 11.01
N CYS A 7 -3.63 19.90 11.62
CA CYS A 7 -2.55 20.62 10.93
C CYS A 7 -1.31 19.79 10.52
N ARG A 8 -1.30 18.47 10.71
CA ARG A 8 -0.15 17.63 10.34
C ARG A 8 -0.36 17.02 8.97
N VAL A 9 0.66 17.10 8.12
CA VAL A 9 0.67 16.40 6.83
C VAL A 9 0.89 14.91 7.12
N HIS A 10 -0.01 14.07 6.60
CA HIS A 10 0.08 12.62 6.72
C HIS A 10 0.37 12.02 5.36
N TYR A 11 1.55 11.43 5.20
CA TYR A 11 1.92 10.67 4.01
C TYR A 11 1.29 9.28 4.12
N ARG A 12 0.26 9.04 3.31
CA ARG A 12 -0.58 7.85 3.44
C ARG A 12 -1.09 7.41 2.07
N LEU A 13 -1.31 6.11 1.91
CA LEU A 13 -2.01 5.55 0.76
C LEU A 13 -3.52 5.84 0.83
N GLY A 14 -4.17 6.01 -0.33
CA GLY A 14 -5.64 6.02 -0.43
C GLY A 14 -6.22 4.61 -0.38
N ALA A 15 -7.25 4.38 0.42
CA ALA A 15 -7.85 3.04 0.53
C ALA A 15 -8.45 2.55 -0.81
N GLN A 16 -9.06 3.45 -1.59
CA GLN A 16 -9.56 3.15 -2.93
C GLN A 16 -8.43 2.78 -3.88
N GLN A 17 -7.31 3.52 -3.85
CA GLN A 17 -6.13 3.21 -4.67
C GLN A 17 -5.56 1.82 -4.36
N VAL A 18 -5.56 1.43 -3.08
CA VAL A 18 -5.19 0.07 -2.68
C VAL A 18 -6.17 -0.96 -3.25
N LYS A 19 -7.48 -0.70 -3.20
CA LYS A 19 -8.48 -1.62 -3.79
C LYS A 19 -8.32 -1.76 -5.30
N ASP A 20 -8.03 -0.67 -5.99
CA ASP A 20 -7.77 -0.68 -7.44
C ASP A 20 -6.50 -1.49 -7.76
N ALA A 21 -5.43 -1.31 -6.98
CA ALA A 21 -4.20 -2.08 -7.12
C ALA A 21 -4.41 -3.58 -6.82
N MET A 22 -5.22 -3.92 -5.81
CA MET A 22 -5.60 -5.31 -5.54
C MET A 22 -6.35 -5.91 -6.73
N THR A 23 -7.31 -5.17 -7.28
CA THR A 23 -8.12 -5.62 -8.42
C THR A 23 -7.25 -5.82 -9.66
N SER A 24 -6.29 -4.93 -9.94
CA SER A 24 -5.43 -5.03 -11.13
C SER A 24 -4.49 -6.24 -11.11
N VAL A 25 -4.18 -6.78 -9.93
CA VAL A 25 -3.37 -8.00 -9.76
C VAL A 25 -4.19 -9.24 -9.40
N GLY A 26 -5.53 -9.15 -9.46
CA GLY A 26 -6.43 -10.28 -9.21
C GLY A 26 -6.52 -10.73 -7.75
N ILE A 27 -6.26 -9.83 -6.79
CA ILE A 27 -6.41 -10.10 -5.35
C ILE A 27 -7.77 -9.55 -4.89
N ASP A 28 -8.64 -10.45 -4.44
CA ASP A 28 -9.95 -10.06 -3.91
C ASP A 28 -9.95 -9.83 -2.40
N ASP A 29 -9.11 -10.57 -1.67
CA ASP A 29 -9.04 -10.54 -0.20
C ASP A 29 -7.61 -10.25 0.28
N PHE A 30 -7.43 -9.04 0.81
CA PHE A 30 -6.20 -8.62 1.47
C PHE A 30 -6.56 -7.91 2.76
N ALA A 31 -6.08 -8.46 3.88
CA ALA A 31 -6.38 -7.93 5.21
C ALA A 31 -5.89 -6.49 5.43
N GLY A 32 -5.01 -5.93 4.59
CA GLY A 32 -4.62 -4.52 4.70
C GLY A 32 -5.70 -3.53 4.26
N TRP A 33 -6.68 -3.96 3.45
CA TRP A 33 -7.82 -3.14 3.04
C TRP A 33 -9.11 -3.60 3.72
N VAL A 34 -9.93 -2.66 4.18
CA VAL A 34 -11.18 -2.97 4.90
C VAL A 34 -12.32 -2.04 4.55
N LEU A 35 -13.53 -2.53 4.75
CA LEU A 35 -14.75 -1.75 4.86
C LEU A 35 -15.11 -1.55 6.34
N SER A 36 -15.63 -0.37 6.69
CA SER A 36 -16.13 -0.11 8.05
C SER A 36 -17.35 -0.97 8.39
N ASP A 37 -18.16 -1.29 7.38
CA ASP A 37 -19.18 -2.34 7.43
C ASP A 37 -18.93 -3.31 6.27
N LYS A 38 -18.58 -4.56 6.60
CA LYS A 38 -18.29 -5.61 5.61
C LYS A 38 -19.51 -6.00 4.76
N ASN A 39 -20.72 -5.73 5.23
CA ASN A 39 -21.95 -6.07 4.54
C ASN A 39 -22.43 -4.93 3.62
N ASP A 40 -21.87 -3.72 3.77
CA ASP A 40 -22.16 -2.57 2.90
C ASP A 40 -20.92 -2.21 2.06
N ARG A 41 -21.00 -2.50 0.76
CA ARG A 41 -19.94 -2.21 -0.22
C ARG A 41 -19.66 -0.72 -0.40
N ASN A 42 -20.59 0.15 -0.02
CA ASN A 42 -20.45 1.61 -0.08
C ASN A 42 -19.96 2.21 1.23
N SER A 43 -19.75 1.38 2.26
CA SER A 43 -19.27 1.87 3.54
C SER A 43 -17.83 2.38 3.44
N ARG A 44 -17.41 3.12 4.46
CA ARG A 44 -16.12 3.80 4.46
C ARG A 44 -14.99 2.77 4.35
N GLN A 45 -14.10 2.99 3.38
CA GLN A 45 -12.89 2.18 3.25
C GLN A 45 -11.79 2.66 4.21
N GLY A 46 -11.00 1.72 4.70
CA GLY A 46 -9.88 1.96 5.60
C GLY A 46 -8.69 1.05 5.29
N LEU A 47 -7.56 1.35 5.93
CA LEU A 47 -6.32 0.58 5.78
C LEU A 47 -5.78 0.15 7.15
N ARG A 48 -5.26 -1.07 7.23
CA ARG A 48 -4.45 -1.59 8.34
C ARG A 48 -2.98 -1.57 7.93
N TYR A 49 -2.27 -0.50 8.27
CA TYR A 49 -0.91 -0.22 7.78
C TYR A 49 0.10 -1.32 8.12
N GLU A 50 -0.09 -2.01 9.23
CA GLU A 50 0.78 -3.09 9.70
C GLU A 50 0.80 -4.27 8.71
N GLN A 51 -0.30 -4.51 8.00
CA GLN A 51 -0.39 -5.58 6.99
C GLN A 51 0.45 -5.28 5.74
N PHE A 52 0.85 -4.02 5.52
CA PHE A 52 1.71 -3.63 4.41
C PHE A 52 3.19 -3.87 4.70
N ILE A 53 3.59 -4.11 5.96
CA ILE A 53 5.00 -4.33 6.31
C ILE A 53 5.55 -5.54 5.54
N ALA A 54 4.83 -6.65 5.51
CA ALA A 54 5.23 -7.84 4.77
C ALA A 54 5.32 -7.58 3.25
N VAL A 55 4.37 -6.82 2.69
CA VAL A 55 4.36 -6.42 1.27
C VAL A 55 5.59 -5.57 0.94
N LEU A 56 5.92 -4.59 1.79
CA LEU A 56 7.07 -3.71 1.62
C LEU A 56 8.40 -4.49 1.72
N ILE A 57 8.53 -5.41 2.68
CA ILE A 57 9.71 -6.26 2.81
C ILE A 57 9.93 -7.07 1.53
N ASN A 58 8.86 -7.69 1.01
CA ASN A 58 8.95 -8.45 -0.24
C ASN A 58 9.32 -7.54 -1.43
N GLY A 59 8.71 -6.36 -1.52
CA GLY A 59 9.03 -5.37 -2.55
C GLY A 59 10.50 -4.95 -2.51
N VAL A 60 11.05 -4.67 -1.33
CA VAL A 60 12.47 -4.34 -1.16
C VAL A 60 13.37 -5.49 -1.61
N LYS A 61 13.07 -6.74 -1.22
CA LYS A 61 13.84 -7.90 -1.67
C LYS A 61 13.86 -8.04 -3.20
N GLN A 62 12.72 -7.88 -3.85
CA GLN A 62 12.63 -7.97 -5.31
C GLN A 62 13.40 -6.84 -6.01
N LEU A 63 13.40 -5.64 -5.43
CA LEU A 63 14.19 -4.51 -5.92
C LEU A 63 15.68 -4.76 -5.76
N ASP A 64 16.11 -5.30 -4.62
CA ASP A 64 17.49 -5.67 -4.31
C ASP A 64 18.01 -6.74 -5.28
N GLU A 65 17.27 -7.82 -5.47
CA GLU A 65 17.60 -8.87 -6.44
C GLU A 65 17.71 -8.32 -7.88
N ARG A 66 16.86 -7.34 -8.24
CA ARG A 66 16.93 -6.70 -9.55
C ARG A 66 18.15 -5.81 -9.67
N LEU A 67 18.50 -5.07 -8.61
CA LEU A 67 19.68 -4.22 -8.56
C LEU A 67 20.95 -5.06 -8.73
N GLU A 68 21.10 -6.15 -7.97
CA GLU A 68 22.25 -7.05 -8.10
C GLU A 68 22.43 -7.60 -9.52
N ARG A 69 21.33 -7.95 -10.20
CA ARG A 69 21.38 -8.41 -11.59
C ARG A 69 21.86 -7.32 -12.53
N LEU A 70 21.41 -6.08 -12.34
CA LEU A 70 21.78 -4.95 -13.18
C LEU A 70 23.25 -4.53 -12.94
N GLU A 71 23.72 -4.56 -11.71
CA GLU A 71 25.12 -4.27 -11.35
C GLU A 71 26.07 -5.30 -11.98
N LYS A 72 25.76 -6.60 -11.83
CA LYS A 72 26.52 -7.69 -12.47
C LYS A 72 26.59 -7.55 -14.00
N GLN A 73 25.50 -7.10 -14.65
CA GLN A 73 25.47 -6.87 -16.09
C GLN A 73 26.27 -5.64 -16.51
N SER A 74 26.35 -4.63 -15.64
CA SER A 74 27.03 -3.37 -15.91
C SER A 74 28.52 -3.40 -15.57
N GLY A 75 29.00 -4.49 -14.96
CA GLY A 75 30.42 -4.67 -14.60
C GLY A 75 30.90 -3.75 -13.47
N VAL A 76 29.97 -3.25 -12.67
CA VAL A 76 30.24 -2.56 -11.39
C VAL A 76 30.38 -3.60 -10.29
#